data_AF-A0A5C6PC87-F1
#
_entry.id   AF-A0A5C6PC87-F1
#
_cell.length_a   1.000
_cell.length_b   1.000
_cell.length_c   1.000
_cell.angle_alpha   90.00
_cell.angle_beta   90.00
_cell.angle_gamma   90.00
#
_symmetry.space_group_name_H-M   'P 1'
#
loop_
_entity.id
_entity.type
_entity.pdbx_description
1 polymer ?
#
loop_
_entity_poly.entity_id
_entity_poly.type
_entity_poly.pdbx_seq_one_letter_code
_entity_poly.pdbx_strand_id
1 'polypeptide(L)'
;MACGAAWSSSKRPSTFCPRDTESSVVCQQTASSRRLTYSEDWTLSACGDIMWRKASAAALLALAVGYFYHDSPNLPQNILQYVSISNFQSSFQNPNGQTRVEWIISAAWDTLITLPNRQWSRMAVGVNACVDVVVSGVGLLQALAVDPGPGRDHEVLHSKEDLKETFIHYMERGAAAERFFSNKEIFQRIARAAAEYPGAKARLIYLPDLLRYKDSLLSVLLCGPVGPKLHEMLDEQILVPAESLQETDEFHLILEYKAGEQWASTQAPQANRFIFSHDVSNGEMSALEAFVASLDEFQPELVVLSGFHMMEGQGREMWEGRLKEAVSAVSDIRKDFPIHLELASMTDKEYMNRIMQEVIPIVTSIGLNEQELLFLTQSGEGPHSELAAWKGIPDVGQVSDILLWVLEEHGRGDPSSEADLTRIHFHTLAYHILATVEGHWGNQAAAVMAGARVASSQACGLEAVDVNKVELKAPLEFYSSHSEPREKLILNPAEPVTTWHRGNVTFHMTPVLVCTQPLRTVGLGDAISAAGLMYSELKTQPPF
;
A
#
# COMPACT_ATOMS: atom_id res chain seq x y z
N MET A 1 -60.12 -17.76 -26.29
CA MET A 1 -61.02 -16.62 -26.59
C MET A 1 -60.23 -15.36 -26.22
N ALA A 2 -59.51 -14.75 -27.18
CA ALA A 2 -59.95 -13.66 -28.08
C ALA A 2 -60.32 -12.40 -27.27
N CYS A 3 -59.80 -11.17 -27.44
CA CYS A 3 -58.97 -10.44 -28.42
C CYS A 3 -58.23 -9.32 -27.62
N GLY A 4 -57.13 -8.66 -28.01
CA GLY A 4 -56.63 -8.25 -29.32
C GLY A 4 -56.93 -6.77 -29.56
N ALA A 5 -55.90 -5.90 -29.58
CA ALA A 5 -55.77 -4.75 -30.50
C ALA A 5 -54.47 -3.95 -30.25
N ALA A 6 -53.54 -4.07 -31.19
CA ALA A 6 -52.49 -3.09 -31.48
C ALA A 6 -53.09 -1.91 -32.26
N TRP A 7 -52.40 -0.76 -32.32
CA TRP A 7 -52.17 -0.04 -33.58
C TRP A 7 -50.98 0.92 -33.50
N SER A 8 -50.22 0.90 -34.58
CA SER A 8 -49.01 1.66 -34.93
C SER A 8 -49.34 3.03 -35.56
N SER A 9 -48.43 3.99 -35.50
CA SER A 9 -47.65 4.45 -36.69
C SER A 9 -47.02 5.84 -36.56
N SER A 10 -45.78 5.87 -37.05
CA SER A 10 -44.90 6.94 -37.53
C SER A 10 -45.47 8.30 -37.97
N LYS A 11 -44.67 9.37 -37.74
CA LYS A 11 -44.18 10.33 -38.76
C LYS A 11 -43.24 11.41 -38.17
N ARG A 12 -42.02 11.50 -38.70
CA ARG A 12 -41.18 12.73 -38.90
C ARG A 12 -41.12 12.98 -40.44
N PRO A 13 -40.48 14.02 -41.02
CA PRO A 13 -39.97 15.32 -40.53
C PRO A 13 -40.35 16.54 -41.46
N SER A 14 -40.04 17.78 -41.06
CA SER A 14 -39.76 18.92 -41.97
C SER A 14 -39.19 20.11 -41.16
N THR A 15 -37.90 20.46 -41.26
CA THR A 15 -37.33 21.56 -42.07
C THR A 15 -38.05 22.91 -41.98
N PHE A 16 -37.39 23.94 -41.43
CA PHE A 16 -37.20 25.29 -42.03
C PHE A 16 -36.36 26.23 -41.13
N CYS A 17 -35.24 26.72 -41.67
CA CYS A 17 -34.60 28.03 -41.39
C CYS A 17 -35.06 28.99 -42.52
N PRO A 18 -35.07 30.35 -42.42
CA PRO A 18 -33.82 31.15 -42.34
C PRO A 18 -33.88 32.62 -41.79
N ARG A 19 -32.68 33.23 -41.79
CA ARG A 19 -32.28 34.67 -41.79
C ARG A 19 -32.10 35.35 -40.43
N ASP A 20 -31.23 36.35 -40.25
CA ASP A 20 -29.96 36.84 -40.83
C ASP A 20 -29.64 38.05 -39.94
N THR A 21 -28.41 38.25 -39.47
CA THR A 21 -27.78 39.57 -39.35
C THR A 21 -26.28 39.42 -39.12
N GLU A 22 -25.54 40.15 -39.94
CA GLU A 22 -24.09 40.24 -40.09
C GLU A 22 -23.41 40.99 -38.92
N SER A 23 -22.15 40.66 -38.64
CA SER A 23 -21.07 41.67 -38.69
C SER A 23 -19.68 41.01 -38.66
N SER A 24 -18.89 41.40 -39.64
CA SER A 24 -17.56 40.95 -40.07
C SER A 24 -16.40 41.61 -39.34
N VAL A 25 -15.25 40.91 -39.19
CA VAL A 25 -13.90 41.51 -39.29
C VAL A 25 -12.93 40.51 -39.95
N VAL A 26 -12.07 41.07 -40.81
CA VAL A 26 -11.33 40.51 -41.95
C VAL A 26 -9.92 40.00 -41.59
N CYS A 27 -9.48 38.93 -42.26
CA CYS A 27 -8.08 38.48 -42.37
C CYS A 27 -7.26 39.37 -43.31
N GLN A 28 -6.01 39.68 -42.97
CA GLN A 28 -4.99 40.08 -43.93
C GLN A 28 -3.69 39.28 -43.74
N GLN A 29 -3.33 38.53 -44.77
CA GLN A 29 -1.97 38.07 -45.07
C GLN A 29 -1.20 39.19 -45.76
N THR A 30 0.09 39.36 -45.44
CA THR A 30 1.06 39.94 -46.38
C THR A 30 2.42 39.26 -46.23
N ALA A 31 2.84 38.58 -47.29
CA ALA A 31 4.22 38.18 -47.54
C ALA A 31 4.94 39.30 -48.30
N SER A 32 6.21 39.56 -48.00
CA SER A 32 7.11 40.27 -48.91
C SER A 32 8.52 39.70 -48.83
N SER A 33 9.08 39.41 -50.00
CA SER A 33 10.40 38.87 -50.26
C SER A 33 11.41 39.99 -50.58
N ARG A 34 12.68 39.84 -50.17
CA ARG A 34 13.89 40.22 -50.95
C ARG A 34 15.19 39.78 -50.23
N ARG A 35 15.91 38.86 -50.89
CA ARG A 35 17.37 38.76 -51.19
C ARG A 35 18.32 39.77 -50.51
N LEU A 36 19.60 39.55 -50.24
CA LEU A 36 20.63 38.49 -50.40
C LEU A 36 21.88 39.06 -49.68
N THR A 37 22.73 38.25 -49.02
CA THR A 37 24.21 38.20 -49.22
C THR A 37 24.88 37.25 -48.22
N TYR A 38 25.73 36.39 -48.77
CA TYR A 38 26.69 35.49 -48.13
C TYR A 38 27.80 36.26 -47.39
N SER A 39 28.19 35.78 -46.21
CA SER A 39 29.60 35.73 -45.81
C SER A 39 29.82 34.46 -44.97
N GLU A 40 30.58 33.52 -45.52
CA GLU A 40 31.21 32.42 -44.80
C GLU A 40 32.33 32.98 -43.92
N ASP A 41 32.48 32.46 -42.69
CA ASP A 41 33.79 32.03 -42.18
C ASP A 41 33.66 31.26 -40.84
N TRP A 42 33.91 29.95 -40.93
CA TRP A 42 34.57 29.02 -40.01
C TRP A 42 34.37 29.10 -38.48
N THR A 43 33.78 28.03 -37.93
CA THR A 43 34.39 27.16 -36.88
C THR A 43 33.61 25.83 -36.75
N LEU A 44 33.74 24.94 -37.73
CA LEU A 44 33.14 23.59 -37.73
C LEU A 44 34.20 22.47 -37.79
N SER A 45 35.40 22.72 -37.26
CA SER A 45 36.52 21.75 -37.28
C SER A 45 36.72 20.99 -35.96
N ALA A 46 36.07 21.37 -34.85
CA ALA A 46 36.37 20.77 -33.54
C ALA A 46 35.39 19.65 -33.11
N CYS A 47 34.22 19.55 -33.73
CA CYS A 47 33.16 18.61 -33.29
C CYS A 47 33.21 17.25 -34.03
N GLY A 48 33.69 17.21 -35.28
CA GLY A 48 33.77 15.98 -36.08
C GLY A 48 34.85 15.00 -35.59
N ASP A 49 36.01 15.50 -35.22
CA ASP A 49 37.16 14.65 -34.81
C ASP A 49 36.93 13.91 -33.49
N ILE A 50 36.13 14.47 -32.57
CA ILE A 50 35.81 13.84 -31.29
C ILE A 50 34.81 12.70 -31.48
N MET A 51 33.84 12.88 -32.38
CA MET A 51 32.79 11.89 -32.63
C MET A 51 33.36 10.68 -33.40
N TRP A 52 34.25 10.91 -34.38
CA TRP A 52 34.95 9.85 -35.10
C TRP A 52 35.93 9.06 -34.23
N ARG A 53 36.63 9.71 -33.28
CA ARG A 53 37.50 9.00 -32.33
C ARG A 53 36.72 8.08 -31.39
N LYS A 54 35.53 8.51 -30.93
CA LYS A 54 34.66 7.69 -30.08
C LYS A 54 34.07 6.50 -30.82
N ALA A 55 33.63 6.70 -32.07
CA ALA A 55 33.13 5.61 -32.92
C ALA A 55 34.22 4.58 -33.23
N SER A 56 35.43 5.03 -33.57
CA SER A 56 36.58 4.14 -33.82
C SER A 56 37.02 3.38 -32.56
N ALA A 57 36.99 4.03 -31.38
CA ALA A 57 37.29 3.37 -30.12
C ALA A 57 36.25 2.29 -29.77
N ALA A 58 34.97 2.57 -29.99
CA ALA A 58 33.90 1.59 -29.77
C ALA A 58 34.00 0.39 -30.72
N ALA A 59 34.33 0.62 -31.99
CA ALA A 59 34.54 -0.44 -32.98
C ALA A 59 35.76 -1.32 -32.64
N LEU A 60 36.87 -0.72 -32.19
CA LEU A 60 38.05 -1.45 -31.74
C LEU A 60 37.78 -2.27 -30.47
N LEU A 61 36.97 -1.73 -29.54
CA LEU A 61 36.58 -2.44 -28.33
C LEU A 61 35.69 -3.65 -28.66
N ALA A 62 34.73 -3.49 -29.58
CA ALA A 62 33.87 -4.57 -30.02
C ALA A 62 34.64 -5.68 -30.74
N LEU A 63 35.62 -5.33 -31.58
CA LEU A 63 36.51 -6.29 -32.24
C LEU A 63 37.42 -7.01 -31.24
N ALA A 64 37.95 -6.30 -30.24
CA ALA A 64 38.76 -6.92 -29.19
C ALA A 64 37.94 -7.90 -28.35
N VAL A 65 36.72 -7.52 -27.93
CA VAL A 65 35.82 -8.40 -27.18
C VAL A 65 35.42 -9.62 -28.02
N GLY A 66 35.11 -9.43 -29.30
CA GLY A 66 34.82 -10.54 -30.21
C GLY A 66 36.01 -11.49 -30.42
N TYR A 67 37.23 -10.95 -30.51
CA TYR A 67 38.45 -11.75 -30.61
C TYR A 67 38.72 -12.56 -29.33
N PHE A 68 38.58 -11.95 -28.16
CA PHE A 68 38.74 -12.65 -26.87
C PHE A 68 37.68 -13.73 -26.63
N TYR A 69 36.46 -13.53 -27.11
CA TYR A 69 35.39 -14.52 -27.01
C TYR A 69 35.59 -15.72 -27.95
N HIS A 70 36.26 -15.50 -29.08
CA HIS A 70 36.53 -16.56 -30.06
C HIS A 70 37.72 -17.47 -29.65
N ASP A 71 38.79 -16.90 -29.08
CA ASP A 71 40.00 -17.63 -28.72
C ASP A 71 39.94 -18.32 -27.34
N SER A 72 38.95 -18.04 -26.48
CA SER A 72 38.85 -18.61 -25.14
C SER A 72 37.41 -18.62 -24.59
N PRO A 73 36.62 -19.69 -24.80
CA PRO A 73 35.20 -19.74 -24.42
C PRO A 73 34.93 -19.88 -22.90
N ASN A 74 35.97 -19.85 -22.05
CA ASN A 74 35.84 -20.01 -20.59
C ASN A 74 36.21 -18.75 -19.78
N LEU A 75 36.08 -17.55 -20.37
CA LEU A 75 36.29 -16.31 -19.63
C LEU A 75 34.99 -15.47 -19.47
N PRO A 76 34.15 -15.82 -18.48
CA PRO A 76 33.27 -14.82 -17.88
C PRO A 76 33.17 -14.99 -16.35
N GLN A 77 34.05 -14.33 -15.60
CA GLN A 77 33.80 -14.01 -14.18
C GLN A 77 34.65 -12.85 -13.64
N ASN A 78 35.83 -12.60 -14.23
CA ASN A 78 36.77 -11.60 -13.68
C ASN A 78 36.79 -10.23 -14.41
N ILE A 79 36.06 -10.05 -15.52
CA ILE A 79 36.06 -8.77 -16.27
C ILE A 79 34.89 -7.86 -15.86
N LEU A 80 33.77 -8.42 -15.37
CA LEU A 80 32.67 -7.62 -14.82
C LEU A 80 33.04 -6.88 -13.52
N GLN A 81 34.10 -7.31 -12.82
CA GLN A 81 34.67 -6.60 -11.67
C GLN A 81 35.44 -5.33 -12.03
N TYR A 82 35.82 -5.13 -13.30
CA TYR A 82 36.67 -4.00 -13.70
C TYR A 82 35.94 -2.88 -14.46
N VAL A 83 34.69 -3.08 -14.88
CA VAL A 83 33.95 -2.10 -15.72
C VAL A 83 32.78 -1.42 -15.00
N SER A 84 32.47 -1.81 -13.77
CA SER A 84 31.52 -1.06 -12.94
C SER A 84 32.12 -0.83 -11.56
N ILE A 85 31.83 0.33 -10.97
CA ILE A 85 32.12 0.68 -9.57
C ILE A 85 33.56 1.17 -9.29
N SER A 86 34.04 2.21 -9.98
CA SER A 86 35.20 2.99 -9.46
C SER A 86 34.92 4.48 -9.31
N ASN A 87 33.95 5.03 -10.04
CA ASN A 87 33.64 6.47 -9.99
C ASN A 87 32.38 6.84 -9.19
N PHE A 88 31.74 5.88 -8.51
CA PHE A 88 30.60 6.13 -7.61
C PHE A 88 30.88 5.79 -6.12
N GLN A 89 32.06 5.23 -5.80
CA GLN A 89 32.42 4.82 -4.44
C GLN A 89 32.88 5.96 -3.53
N SER A 90 33.21 7.14 -4.07
CA SER A 90 33.84 8.21 -3.28
C SER A 90 32.87 9.05 -2.45
N SER A 91 31.55 8.80 -2.51
CA SER A 91 30.54 9.63 -1.81
C SER A 91 29.77 8.91 -0.71
N PHE A 92 30.07 7.63 -0.42
CA PHE A 92 29.30 6.80 0.51
C PHE A 92 30.13 6.15 1.63
N GLN A 93 31.38 6.56 1.80
CA GLN A 93 32.20 6.13 2.91
C GLN A 93 31.91 6.98 4.15
N ASN A 94 31.56 6.33 5.26
CA ASN A 94 31.62 6.97 6.58
C ASN A 94 33.07 7.45 6.86
N PRO A 95 33.29 8.40 7.79
CA PRO A 95 34.63 8.91 8.12
C PRO A 95 35.68 7.82 8.48
N ASN A 96 35.23 6.60 8.77
CA ASN A 96 36.04 5.45 9.16
C ASN A 96 36.20 4.36 8.07
N GLY A 97 35.72 4.56 6.84
CA GLY A 97 35.93 3.62 5.73
C GLY A 97 35.23 2.26 5.85
N GLN A 98 34.25 2.10 6.77
CA GLN A 98 33.43 0.90 6.89
C GLN A 98 32.14 1.01 6.07
N THR A 99 31.81 -0.04 5.32
CA THR A 99 30.53 -0.20 4.63
C THR A 99 29.41 -0.27 5.67
N ARG A 100 28.42 0.62 5.58
CA ARG A 100 27.24 0.62 6.45
C ARG A 100 26.44 -0.67 6.25
N VAL A 101 25.93 -1.27 7.32
CA VAL A 101 25.14 -2.52 7.29
C VAL A 101 23.91 -2.36 6.40
N GLU A 102 23.30 -1.18 6.41
CA GLU A 102 22.14 -0.84 5.58
C GLU A 102 22.46 -0.93 4.08
N TRP A 103 23.70 -0.61 3.67
CA TRP A 103 24.12 -0.76 2.29
C TRP A 103 24.21 -2.22 1.88
N ILE A 104 24.74 -3.08 2.76
CA ILE A 104 24.86 -4.52 2.50
C ILE A 104 23.47 -5.14 2.33
N ILE A 105 22.53 -4.80 3.23
CA ILE A 105 21.13 -5.26 3.16
C ILE A 105 20.46 -4.75 1.87
N SER A 106 20.59 -3.46 1.57
CA SER A 106 19.99 -2.88 0.35
C SER A 106 20.54 -3.53 -0.92
N ALA A 107 21.85 -3.79 -0.99
CA ALA A 107 22.47 -4.47 -2.13
C ALA A 107 22.04 -5.94 -2.22
N ALA A 108 21.85 -6.62 -1.09
CA ALA A 108 21.32 -7.98 -1.06
C ALA A 108 19.87 -8.02 -1.59
N TRP A 109 19.03 -7.07 -1.20
CA TRP A 109 17.67 -6.95 -1.74
C TRP A 109 17.63 -6.79 -3.26
N ASP A 110 18.52 -5.97 -3.84
CA ASP A 110 18.58 -5.76 -5.29
C ASP A 110 18.91 -7.03 -6.08
N THR A 111 19.54 -8.02 -5.44
CA THR A 111 19.95 -9.27 -6.08
C THR A 111 19.04 -10.46 -5.74
N LEU A 112 18.51 -10.51 -4.52
CA LEU A 112 17.77 -11.67 -4.00
C LEU A 112 16.25 -11.55 -4.18
N ILE A 113 15.70 -10.34 -4.34
CA ILE A 113 14.27 -10.17 -4.61
C ILE A 113 14.00 -10.54 -6.08
N THR A 114 13.39 -11.71 -6.28
CA THR A 114 13.05 -12.25 -7.59
C THR A 114 11.57 -12.62 -7.66
N LEU A 115 10.97 -12.48 -8.84
CA LEU A 115 9.56 -12.83 -9.06
C LEU A 115 9.34 -14.34 -8.91
N PRO A 116 8.15 -14.78 -8.47
CA PRO A 116 7.81 -16.19 -8.39
C PRO A 116 7.73 -16.82 -9.79
N ASN A 117 7.78 -18.16 -9.85
CA ASN A 117 7.67 -18.87 -11.13
C ASN A 117 6.28 -18.68 -11.75
N ARG A 118 5.25 -18.75 -10.90
CA ARG A 118 3.86 -18.41 -11.26
C ARG A 118 3.50 -17.07 -10.65
N GLN A 119 3.24 -16.10 -11.51
CA GLN A 119 2.79 -14.76 -11.13
C GLN A 119 1.27 -14.66 -11.28
N TRP A 120 0.68 -13.77 -10.49
CA TRP A 120 -0.74 -13.43 -10.58
C TRP A 120 -1.02 -12.62 -11.84
N SER A 121 -2.09 -12.98 -12.55
CA SER A 121 -2.56 -12.26 -13.74
C SER A 121 -3.84 -11.47 -13.49
N ARG A 122 -4.66 -11.87 -12.50
CA ARG A 122 -5.91 -11.19 -12.15
C ARG A 122 -6.07 -11.15 -10.63
N MET A 123 -6.21 -9.96 -10.06
CA MET A 123 -6.49 -9.77 -8.64
C MET A 123 -7.75 -8.95 -8.45
N ALA A 124 -8.62 -9.38 -7.52
CA ALA A 124 -9.78 -8.61 -7.12
C ALA A 124 -9.55 -8.04 -5.71
N VAL A 125 -9.74 -6.73 -5.54
CA VAL A 125 -9.48 -6.00 -4.30
C VAL A 125 -10.76 -5.32 -3.84
N GLY A 126 -11.08 -5.44 -2.54
CA GLY A 126 -12.20 -4.76 -1.94
C GLY A 126 -12.21 -4.87 -0.41
N VAL A 127 -13.23 -4.38 0.29
CA VAL A 127 -14.31 -3.54 -0.26
C VAL A 127 -14.28 -2.12 0.30
N ASN A 128 -13.28 -1.79 1.14
CA ASN A 128 -13.08 -0.43 1.59
C ASN A 128 -12.25 0.37 0.58
N ALA A 129 -12.73 1.57 0.24
CA ALA A 129 -12.00 2.52 -0.59
C ALA A 129 -12.35 3.95 -0.19
N CYS A 130 -11.36 4.83 -0.11
CA CYS A 130 -11.56 6.24 0.24
C CYS A 130 -10.47 7.11 -0.40
N VAL A 131 -10.66 8.42 -0.31
CA VAL A 131 -9.66 9.42 -0.65
C VAL A 131 -9.10 10.04 0.63
N ASP A 132 -7.85 9.70 0.94
CA ASP A 132 -7.12 10.33 2.04
C ASP A 132 -6.68 11.73 1.64
N VAL A 133 -7.11 12.76 2.36
CA VAL A 133 -6.71 14.15 2.13
C VAL A 133 -5.79 14.58 3.27
N VAL A 134 -4.49 14.58 2.98
CA VAL A 134 -3.46 15.01 3.95
C VAL A 134 -3.25 16.51 3.87
N VAL A 135 -3.47 17.21 4.98
CA VAL A 135 -3.36 18.68 5.09
C VAL A 135 -2.75 19.09 6.44
N SER A 136 -2.24 20.32 6.53
CA SER A 136 -1.87 20.91 7.82
C SER A 136 -3.12 21.09 8.67
N GLY A 137 -3.13 20.51 9.88
CA GLY A 137 -4.27 20.63 10.79
C GLY A 137 -4.54 22.07 11.20
N VAL A 138 -3.51 22.77 11.64
CA VAL A 138 -3.60 24.20 11.99
C VAL A 138 -4.02 25.03 10.77
N GLY A 139 -3.41 24.77 9.61
CA GLY A 139 -3.73 25.49 8.37
C GLY A 139 -5.18 25.32 7.91
N LEU A 140 -5.72 24.09 7.98
CA LEU A 140 -7.11 23.83 7.65
C LEU A 140 -8.08 24.54 8.62
N LEU A 141 -7.83 24.45 9.93
CA LEU A 141 -8.70 25.10 10.93
C LEU A 141 -8.71 26.63 10.77
N GLN A 142 -7.56 27.22 10.43
CA GLN A 142 -7.47 28.65 10.07
C GLN A 142 -8.26 28.97 8.80
N ALA A 143 -8.14 28.15 7.75
CA ALA A 143 -8.89 28.33 6.50
C ALA A 143 -10.40 28.18 6.68
N LEU A 144 -10.84 27.38 7.65
CA LEU A 144 -12.25 27.23 8.04
C LEU A 144 -12.78 28.39 8.90
N ALA A 145 -11.93 29.41 9.17
CA ALA A 145 -12.19 30.56 10.03
C ALA A 145 -12.62 30.15 11.46
N VAL A 146 -11.91 29.18 12.02
CA VAL A 146 -12.13 28.70 13.39
C VAL A 146 -11.08 29.30 14.31
N ASP A 147 -11.53 30.04 15.34
CA ASP A 147 -10.64 30.66 16.31
C ASP A 147 -10.09 29.63 17.31
N PRO A 148 -8.80 29.72 17.71
CA PRO A 148 -8.21 28.82 18.69
C PRO A 148 -8.92 28.93 20.05
N GLY A 149 -9.00 27.81 20.78
CA GLY A 149 -9.69 27.71 22.07
C GLY A 149 -9.11 26.59 22.94
N PRO A 150 -9.77 26.23 24.05
CA PRO A 150 -9.32 25.11 24.88
C PRO A 150 -9.48 23.77 24.15
N GLY A 151 -8.55 22.83 24.39
CA GLY A 151 -8.65 21.47 23.88
C GLY A 151 -9.59 20.61 24.73
N ARG A 152 -10.51 19.90 24.09
CA ARG A 152 -11.43 18.93 24.70
C ARG A 152 -11.65 17.75 23.76
N ASP A 153 -11.52 16.54 24.29
CA ASP A 153 -11.81 15.34 23.52
C ASP A 153 -13.33 15.13 23.38
N HIS A 154 -13.76 14.82 22.17
CA HIS A 154 -15.11 14.42 21.83
C HIS A 154 -15.04 13.07 21.12
N GLU A 155 -15.86 12.12 21.54
CA GLU A 155 -15.91 10.78 20.94
C GLU A 155 -16.49 10.81 19.52
N VAL A 156 -17.49 11.67 19.29
CA VAL A 156 -18.09 11.93 17.98
C VAL A 156 -18.08 13.44 17.72
N LEU A 157 -17.68 13.84 16.53
CA LEU A 157 -17.69 15.25 16.12
C LEU A 157 -19.05 15.59 15.52
N HIS A 158 -19.72 16.60 16.07
CA HIS A 158 -21.00 17.09 15.57
C HIS A 158 -20.87 18.44 14.86
N SER A 159 -19.77 19.15 15.11
CA SER A 159 -19.57 20.52 14.65
C SER A 159 -18.11 20.85 14.36
N LYS A 160 -17.87 22.02 13.74
CA LYS A 160 -16.52 22.58 13.58
C LYS A 160 -15.85 22.87 14.93
N GLU A 161 -16.64 23.16 15.96
CA GLU A 161 -16.15 23.45 17.29
C GLU A 161 -15.61 22.17 17.94
N ASP A 162 -16.35 21.07 17.87
CA ASP A 162 -15.88 19.76 18.37
C ASP A 162 -14.60 19.34 17.66
N LEU A 163 -14.55 19.50 16.33
CA LEU A 163 -13.36 19.22 15.52
C LEU A 163 -12.15 20.01 16.03
N LYS A 164 -12.30 21.32 16.26
CA LYS A 164 -11.23 22.15 16.81
C LYS A 164 -10.81 21.69 18.19
N GLU A 165 -11.76 21.56 19.11
CA GLU A 165 -11.47 21.22 20.50
C GLU A 165 -10.74 19.88 20.58
N THR A 166 -11.17 18.89 19.79
CA THR A 166 -10.53 17.57 19.75
C THR A 166 -9.17 17.61 19.08
N PHE A 167 -9.03 18.34 17.97
CA PHE A 167 -7.72 18.53 17.33
C PHE A 167 -6.70 19.14 18.31
N ILE A 168 -7.06 20.21 19.03
CA ILE A 168 -6.19 20.85 20.03
C ILE A 168 -5.85 19.87 21.16
N HIS A 169 -6.82 19.11 21.65
CA HIS A 169 -6.61 18.12 22.70
C HIS A 169 -5.49 17.11 22.35
N TYR A 170 -5.52 16.59 21.11
CA TYR A 170 -4.52 15.62 20.63
C TYR A 170 -3.20 16.27 20.21
N MET A 171 -3.26 17.48 19.64
CA MET A 171 -2.07 18.26 19.29
C MET A 171 -1.22 18.58 20.53
N GLU A 172 -1.83 19.04 21.63
CA GLU A 172 -1.14 19.33 22.90
C GLU A 172 -0.43 18.12 23.51
N ARG A 173 -0.95 16.92 23.24
CA ARG A 173 -0.39 15.64 23.70
C ARG A 173 0.59 15.04 22.71
N GLY A 174 0.62 15.53 21.47
CA GLY A 174 1.35 14.92 20.37
C GLY A 174 0.88 13.50 20.08
N ALA A 175 -0.40 13.19 20.31
CA ALA A 175 -0.96 11.83 20.20
C ALA A 175 -1.81 11.69 18.93
N ALA A 176 -1.85 10.49 18.35
CA ALA A 176 -2.72 10.21 17.21
C ALA A 176 -4.16 10.00 17.70
N ALA A 177 -5.13 10.36 16.87
CA ALA A 177 -6.52 9.97 17.08
C ALA A 177 -7.29 10.00 15.76
N GLU A 178 -8.40 9.27 15.77
CA GLU A 178 -9.36 9.23 14.67
C GLU A 178 -10.78 9.40 15.22
N ARG A 179 -11.63 10.16 14.52
CA ARG A 179 -13.00 10.44 14.96
C ARG A 179 -14.02 10.39 13.83
N PHE A 180 -15.21 9.90 14.13
CA PHE A 180 -16.36 10.03 13.24
C PHE A 180 -16.95 11.44 13.31
N PHE A 181 -17.26 12.00 12.14
CA PHE A 181 -17.96 13.27 12.00
C PHE A 181 -19.41 13.02 11.59
N SER A 182 -20.34 13.19 12.53
CA SER A 182 -21.75 12.79 12.37
C SER A 182 -22.55 13.61 11.35
N ASN A 183 -22.28 14.91 11.21
CA ASN A 183 -23.05 15.78 10.32
C ASN A 183 -22.47 15.76 8.89
N LYS A 184 -23.14 15.03 8.00
CA LYS A 184 -22.76 14.84 6.59
C LYS A 184 -22.54 16.16 5.84
N GLU A 185 -23.46 17.10 5.94
CA GLU A 185 -23.40 18.34 5.16
C GLU A 185 -22.24 19.25 5.60
N ILE A 186 -21.99 19.32 6.91
CA ILE A 186 -20.85 20.07 7.45
C ILE A 186 -19.55 19.37 7.05
N PHE A 187 -19.47 18.04 7.20
CA PHE A 187 -18.30 17.27 6.81
C PHE A 187 -17.97 17.49 5.32
N GLN A 188 -18.94 17.35 4.42
CA GLN A 188 -18.72 17.55 2.98
C GLN A 188 -18.24 18.96 2.63
N ARG A 189 -18.60 19.99 3.40
CA ARG A 189 -18.07 21.34 3.22
C ARG A 189 -16.61 21.43 3.68
N ILE A 190 -16.27 20.78 4.79
CA ILE A 190 -14.90 20.71 5.31
C ILE A 190 -14.00 19.91 4.36
N ALA A 191 -14.46 18.75 3.88
CA ALA A 191 -13.72 17.90 2.95
C ALA A 191 -13.42 18.61 1.63
N ARG A 192 -14.38 19.35 1.07
CA ARG A 192 -14.15 20.21 -0.10
C ARG A 192 -13.08 21.28 0.17
N ALA A 193 -13.19 21.98 1.29
CA ALA A 193 -12.19 22.99 1.66
C ALA A 193 -10.79 22.38 1.88
N ALA A 194 -10.71 21.17 2.43
CA ALA A 194 -9.45 20.45 2.62
C ALA A 194 -8.86 19.97 1.28
N ALA A 195 -9.68 19.44 0.37
CA ALA A 195 -9.22 18.99 -0.95
C ALA A 195 -8.72 20.15 -1.84
N GLU A 196 -9.32 21.34 -1.70
CA GLU A 196 -8.89 22.57 -2.40
C GLU A 196 -7.72 23.28 -1.70
N TYR A 197 -7.33 22.85 -0.50
CA TYR A 197 -6.30 23.53 0.29
C TYR A 197 -4.92 23.43 -0.40
N PRO A 198 -4.16 24.54 -0.54
CA PRO A 198 -2.84 24.51 -1.14
C PRO A 198 -1.89 23.54 -0.41
N GLY A 199 -1.44 22.51 -1.12
CA GLY A 199 -0.57 21.46 -0.56
C GLY A 199 -1.30 20.24 -0.02
N ALA A 200 -2.63 20.17 -0.15
CA ALA A 200 -3.40 18.95 0.09
C ALA A 200 -2.91 17.82 -0.82
N LYS A 201 -2.79 16.62 -0.25
CA LYS A 201 -2.42 15.41 -0.99
C LYS A 201 -3.53 14.39 -0.85
N ALA A 202 -4.22 14.14 -1.96
CA ALA A 202 -5.15 13.03 -2.09
C ALA A 202 -4.35 11.72 -2.26
N ARG A 203 -4.69 10.64 -1.54
CA ARG A 203 -4.03 9.33 -1.68
C ARG A 203 -5.03 8.18 -1.75
N LEU A 204 -4.59 7.13 -2.44
CA LEU A 204 -5.24 5.83 -2.56
C LEU A 204 -4.61 4.86 -1.56
N ILE A 205 -5.46 4.12 -0.85
CA ILE A 205 -5.06 2.97 -0.02
C ILE A 205 -4.98 1.72 -0.94
N TYR A 206 -4.09 0.76 -0.67
CA TYR A 206 -3.85 -0.51 -1.41
C TYR A 206 -3.21 -0.46 -2.82
N LEU A 207 -3.57 0.52 -3.65
CA LEU A 207 -3.35 0.42 -5.10
C LEU A 207 -2.04 0.93 -5.71
N PRO A 208 -1.34 1.95 -5.17
CA PRO A 208 -0.19 2.54 -5.85
C PRO A 208 0.94 1.54 -6.18
N ASP A 209 1.08 0.46 -5.41
CA ASP A 209 2.17 -0.52 -5.59
C ASP A 209 1.77 -1.77 -6.38
N LEU A 210 0.49 -2.15 -6.42
CA LEU A 210 -0.01 -3.17 -7.36
C LEU A 210 0.29 -2.76 -8.82
N LEU A 211 0.34 -1.45 -9.08
CA LEU A 211 0.51 -0.84 -10.40
C LEU A 211 1.93 -0.35 -10.70
N ARG A 212 2.86 -0.37 -9.73
CA ARG A 212 4.28 -0.07 -10.01
C ARG A 212 4.91 -1.08 -10.94
N TYR A 213 4.29 -2.25 -11.10
CA TYR A 213 4.61 -3.22 -12.13
C TYR A 213 3.97 -2.82 -13.46
N LYS A 214 4.40 -1.70 -14.05
CA LYS A 214 3.94 -1.29 -15.39
C LYS A 214 4.25 -2.31 -16.50
N ASP A 215 5.13 -3.27 -16.20
CA ASP A 215 5.48 -4.38 -17.09
C ASP A 215 4.75 -5.70 -16.73
N SER A 216 3.90 -5.74 -15.70
CA SER A 216 3.11 -6.93 -15.40
C SER A 216 1.83 -6.98 -16.24
N LEU A 217 1.47 -8.18 -16.68
CA LEU A 217 0.18 -8.47 -17.30
C LEU A 217 -0.95 -8.56 -16.24
N LEU A 218 -0.80 -7.87 -15.11
CA LEU A 218 -1.73 -7.92 -13.99
C LEU A 218 -2.93 -7.03 -14.26
N SER A 219 -4.12 -7.63 -14.33
CA SER A 219 -5.38 -6.90 -14.29
C SER A 219 -5.90 -6.85 -12.85
N VAL A 220 -6.33 -5.67 -12.41
CA VAL A 220 -6.86 -5.46 -11.06
C VAL A 220 -8.31 -5.03 -11.16
N LEU A 221 -9.20 -5.77 -10.49
CA LEU A 221 -10.56 -5.35 -10.22
C LEU A 221 -10.60 -4.68 -8.84
N LEU A 222 -11.16 -3.48 -8.74
CA LEU A 222 -11.42 -2.81 -7.47
C LEU A 222 -12.93 -2.63 -7.29
N CYS A 223 -13.46 -3.06 -6.14
CA CYS A 223 -14.77 -2.62 -5.68
C CYS A 223 -14.66 -1.95 -4.32
N GLY A 224 -15.43 -0.88 -4.18
CA GLY A 224 -15.52 -0.04 -2.99
C GLY A 224 -16.41 1.18 -3.30
N PRO A 225 -16.62 2.08 -2.35
CA PRO A 225 -17.34 3.32 -2.61
C PRO A 225 -16.50 4.28 -3.46
N VAL A 226 -16.50 4.07 -4.78
CA VAL A 226 -15.66 4.80 -5.73
C VAL A 226 -16.39 6.02 -6.29
N GLY A 227 -16.09 7.20 -5.74
CA GLY A 227 -16.56 8.46 -6.27
C GLY A 227 -15.70 9.01 -7.43
N PRO A 228 -16.07 10.17 -7.99
CA PRO A 228 -15.38 10.75 -9.14
C PRO A 228 -13.90 11.10 -8.87
N LYS A 229 -13.56 11.59 -7.67
CA LYS A 229 -12.19 11.97 -7.35
C LYS A 229 -11.30 10.75 -7.19
N LEU A 230 -11.81 9.73 -6.53
CA LEU A 230 -11.14 8.45 -6.36
C LEU A 230 -10.88 7.82 -7.73
N HIS A 231 -11.92 7.76 -8.57
CA HIS A 231 -11.82 7.21 -9.92
C HIS A 231 -10.77 7.96 -10.79
N GLU A 232 -10.69 9.29 -10.70
CA GLU A 232 -9.65 10.09 -11.38
C GLU A 232 -8.23 9.74 -10.92
N MET A 233 -8.06 9.32 -9.67
CA MET A 233 -6.76 8.99 -9.09
C MET A 233 -6.29 7.56 -9.38
N LEU A 234 -7.21 6.67 -9.74
CA LEU A 234 -6.89 5.28 -10.10
C LEU A 234 -6.11 5.26 -11.43
N ASP A 235 -5.18 4.31 -11.56
CA ASP A 235 -4.57 4.01 -12.87
C ASP A 235 -5.63 3.44 -13.82
N GLU A 236 -5.51 3.78 -15.11
CA GLU A 236 -6.46 3.35 -16.15
C GLU A 236 -6.57 1.82 -16.29
N GLN A 237 -5.59 1.07 -15.77
CA GLN A 237 -5.59 -0.40 -15.78
C GLN A 237 -6.46 -1.03 -14.69
N ILE A 238 -6.93 -0.24 -13.71
CA ILE A 238 -7.83 -0.74 -12.68
C ILE A 238 -9.26 -0.73 -13.20
N LEU A 239 -9.87 -1.90 -13.16
CA LEU A 239 -11.27 -2.09 -13.51
C LEU A 239 -12.13 -1.79 -12.29
N VAL A 240 -13.03 -0.82 -12.41
CA VAL A 240 -14.06 -0.52 -11.41
C VAL A 240 -15.42 -0.83 -12.02
N PRO A 241 -16.19 -1.79 -11.49
CA PRO A 241 -17.54 -2.06 -11.96
C PRO A 241 -18.44 -0.84 -11.86
N ALA A 242 -19.39 -0.70 -12.79
CA ALA A 242 -20.31 0.42 -12.79
C ALA A 242 -21.16 0.48 -11.52
N GLU A 243 -21.50 -0.69 -10.96
CA GLU A 243 -22.22 -0.87 -9.70
C GLU A 243 -21.43 -0.42 -8.48
N SER A 244 -20.10 -0.29 -8.61
CA SER A 244 -19.20 0.20 -7.56
C SER A 244 -18.96 1.72 -7.65
N LEU A 245 -19.42 2.38 -8.71
CA LEU A 245 -19.30 3.83 -8.87
C LEU A 245 -20.42 4.57 -8.11
N GLN A 246 -20.07 5.66 -7.43
CA GLN A 246 -21.02 6.50 -6.70
C GLN A 246 -20.84 8.00 -6.98
N GLU A 247 -21.84 8.81 -6.61
CA GLU A 247 -21.85 10.25 -6.92
C GLU A 247 -20.83 11.06 -6.11
N THR A 248 -20.49 10.60 -4.89
CA THR A 248 -19.62 11.32 -3.96
C THR A 248 -18.55 10.41 -3.40
N ASP A 249 -17.30 10.86 -3.33
CA ASP A 249 -16.23 10.10 -2.68
C ASP A 249 -16.38 10.03 -1.15
N GLU A 250 -15.89 8.94 -0.56
CA GLU A 250 -15.60 8.88 0.87
C GLU A 250 -14.25 9.54 1.13
N PHE A 251 -14.24 10.64 1.89
CA PHE A 251 -13.02 11.37 2.23
C PHE A 251 -12.58 11.08 3.65
N HIS A 252 -11.28 10.85 3.83
CA HIS A 252 -10.64 10.75 5.13
C HIS A 252 -9.69 11.93 5.30
N LEU A 253 -9.98 12.81 6.26
CA LEU A 253 -9.21 14.05 6.42
C LEU A 253 -8.11 13.85 7.45
N ILE A 254 -6.87 13.90 7.00
CA ILE A 254 -5.67 13.64 7.81
C ILE A 254 -4.99 14.98 8.10
N LEU A 255 -5.18 15.47 9.32
CA LEU A 255 -4.67 16.74 9.80
C LEU A 255 -3.33 16.52 10.49
N GLU A 256 -2.25 16.74 9.75
CA GLU A 256 -0.88 16.62 10.26
C GLU A 256 -0.45 17.88 11.04
N TYR A 257 0.35 17.67 12.07
CA TYR A 257 1.09 18.72 12.77
C TYR A 257 2.52 18.24 13.08
N LYS A 258 3.47 19.17 13.04
CA LYS A 258 4.90 18.92 13.24
C LYS A 258 5.29 19.07 14.70
N ALA A 259 6.39 18.44 15.09
CA ALA A 259 7.02 18.70 16.38
C ALA A 259 7.36 20.19 16.50
N GLY A 260 6.95 20.80 17.61
CA GLY A 260 7.13 22.22 17.88
C GLY A 260 6.15 23.15 17.15
N GLU A 261 5.24 22.65 16.32
CA GLU A 261 4.19 23.45 15.68
C GLU A 261 3.29 24.11 16.74
N GLN A 262 2.96 25.38 16.54
CA GLN A 262 2.21 26.19 17.49
C GLN A 262 0.92 26.72 16.87
N TRP A 263 -0.16 26.68 17.66
CA TRP A 263 -1.39 27.39 17.37
C TRP A 263 -1.89 28.07 18.64
N ALA A 264 -1.79 29.40 18.68
CA ALA A 264 -1.98 30.20 19.89
C ALA A 264 -1.12 29.68 21.07
N SER A 265 -1.72 29.26 22.18
CA SER A 265 -1.02 28.74 23.36
C SER A 265 -0.65 27.26 23.26
N THR A 266 -1.18 26.55 22.26
CA THR A 266 -0.96 25.11 22.08
C THR A 266 0.32 24.87 21.29
N GLN A 267 1.18 23.97 21.78
CA GLN A 267 2.38 23.53 21.08
C GLN A 267 2.42 22.00 21.02
N ALA A 268 2.69 21.45 19.84
CA ALA A 268 2.84 20.01 19.67
C ALA A 268 4.22 19.53 20.18
N PRO A 269 4.28 18.58 21.13
CA PRO A 269 5.55 18.06 21.63
C PRO A 269 6.27 17.16 20.61
N GLN A 270 5.51 16.53 19.72
CA GLN A 270 6.01 15.66 18.65
C GLN A 270 5.10 15.75 17.42
N ALA A 271 5.63 15.35 16.27
CA ALA A 271 4.83 15.30 15.04
C ALA A 271 3.82 14.16 15.12
N ASN A 272 2.57 14.43 14.76
CA ASN A 272 1.53 13.41 14.69
C ASN A 272 0.39 13.86 13.76
N ARG A 273 -0.68 13.07 13.70
CA ARG A 273 -1.84 13.32 12.84
C ARG A 273 -3.15 13.07 13.60
N PHE A 274 -4.16 13.87 13.27
CA PHE A 274 -5.54 13.68 13.68
C PHE A 274 -6.39 13.36 12.45
N ILE A 275 -7.17 12.28 12.48
CA ILE A 275 -7.97 11.81 11.35
C ILE A 275 -9.45 11.97 11.66
N PHE A 276 -10.25 12.38 10.68
CA PHE A 276 -11.71 12.26 10.81
C PHE A 276 -12.39 12.06 9.46
N SER A 277 -13.51 11.36 9.48
CA SER A 277 -14.29 11.02 8.29
C SER A 277 -15.80 10.98 8.61
N HIS A 278 -16.62 11.10 7.57
CA HIS A 278 -18.05 10.72 7.60
C HIS A 278 -18.23 9.51 6.69
N ASP A 279 -17.57 8.42 7.03
CA ASP A 279 -17.52 7.25 6.16
C ASP A 279 -18.57 6.20 6.55
N VAL A 280 -19.76 6.35 5.96
CA VAL A 280 -20.86 5.41 6.17
C VAL A 280 -20.71 4.22 5.22
N SER A 281 -20.32 4.46 3.97
CA SER A 281 -20.31 3.44 2.93
C SER A 281 -19.33 2.30 3.23
N ASN A 282 -18.13 2.63 3.73
CA ASN A 282 -17.16 1.60 4.14
C ASN A 282 -17.52 0.98 5.49
N GLY A 283 -18.10 1.77 6.41
CA GLY A 283 -18.59 1.27 7.69
C GLY A 283 -19.71 0.23 7.56
N GLU A 284 -20.57 0.36 6.55
CA GLU A 284 -21.59 -0.63 6.19
C GLU A 284 -21.06 -1.72 5.26
N MET A 285 -19.79 -1.66 4.82
CA MET A 285 -19.22 -2.51 3.76
C MET A 285 -20.14 -2.59 2.53
N SER A 286 -20.76 -1.47 2.14
CA SER A 286 -21.85 -1.40 1.14
C SER A 286 -21.50 -1.92 -0.25
N ALA A 287 -20.22 -1.98 -0.60
CA ALA A 287 -19.74 -2.47 -1.88
C ALA A 287 -19.56 -4.01 -1.94
N LEU A 288 -19.83 -4.74 -0.85
CA LEU A 288 -19.60 -6.18 -0.78
C LEU A 288 -20.42 -6.98 -1.80
N GLU A 289 -21.69 -6.66 -1.97
CA GLU A 289 -22.58 -7.32 -2.92
C GLU A 289 -22.11 -7.13 -4.36
N ALA A 290 -21.74 -5.89 -4.71
CA ALA A 290 -21.20 -5.56 -6.02
C ALA A 290 -19.87 -6.27 -6.26
N PHE A 291 -19.01 -6.34 -5.25
CA PHE A 291 -17.75 -7.06 -5.32
C PHE A 291 -17.96 -8.54 -5.62
N VAL A 292 -18.78 -9.23 -4.82
CA VAL A 292 -19.10 -10.65 -4.99
C VAL A 292 -19.66 -10.92 -6.40
N ALA A 293 -20.62 -10.12 -6.85
CA ALA A 293 -21.23 -10.26 -8.17
C ALA A 293 -20.23 -10.11 -9.32
N SER A 294 -19.18 -9.30 -9.11
CA SER A 294 -18.15 -9.04 -10.13
C SER A 294 -17.10 -10.16 -10.23
N LEU A 295 -16.96 -11.01 -9.21
CA LEU A 295 -15.94 -12.08 -9.19
C LEU A 295 -16.23 -13.17 -10.21
N ASP A 296 -17.50 -13.49 -10.45
CA ASP A 296 -17.93 -14.52 -11.39
C ASP A 296 -17.49 -14.20 -12.83
N GLU A 297 -17.59 -12.94 -13.25
CA GLU A 297 -17.14 -12.49 -14.56
C GLU A 297 -15.62 -12.31 -14.61
N PHE A 298 -15.03 -11.71 -13.56
CA PHE A 298 -13.62 -11.36 -13.53
C PHE A 298 -12.68 -12.57 -13.35
N GLN A 299 -13.14 -13.62 -12.67
CA GLN A 299 -12.40 -14.86 -12.40
C GLN A 299 -10.97 -14.59 -11.85
N PRO A 300 -10.84 -13.93 -10.69
CA PRO A 300 -9.53 -13.59 -10.12
C PRO A 300 -8.73 -14.84 -9.76
N GLU A 301 -7.41 -14.71 -9.70
CA GLU A 301 -6.53 -15.74 -9.15
C GLU A 301 -6.27 -15.54 -7.64
N LEU A 302 -6.51 -14.32 -7.16
CA LEU A 302 -6.43 -13.94 -5.75
C LEU A 302 -7.45 -12.85 -5.46
N VAL A 303 -8.16 -13.00 -4.34
CA VAL A 303 -9.05 -12.00 -3.77
C VAL A 303 -8.34 -11.35 -2.57
N VAL A 304 -8.34 -10.02 -2.50
CA VAL A 304 -7.81 -9.23 -1.38
C VAL A 304 -8.98 -8.49 -0.74
N LEU A 305 -9.21 -8.76 0.53
CA LEU A 305 -10.26 -8.16 1.35
C LEU A 305 -9.67 -7.28 2.45
N SER A 306 -10.32 -6.14 2.69
CA SER A 306 -10.20 -5.37 3.93
C SER A 306 -11.52 -4.63 4.21
N GLY A 307 -11.53 -3.80 5.26
CA GLY A 307 -12.66 -2.98 5.67
C GLY A 307 -13.48 -3.55 6.84
N PHE A 308 -13.24 -4.79 7.28
CA PHE A 308 -13.95 -5.37 8.43
C PHE A 308 -13.82 -4.51 9.70
N HIS A 309 -12.66 -3.90 9.93
CA HIS A 309 -12.42 -3.01 11.07
C HIS A 309 -13.34 -1.77 11.08
N MET A 310 -13.84 -1.33 9.91
CA MET A 310 -14.70 -0.15 9.79
C MET A 310 -16.14 -0.41 10.28
N MET A 311 -16.57 -1.67 10.37
CA MET A 311 -17.90 -2.03 10.89
C MET A 311 -18.01 -1.84 12.41
N GLU A 312 -16.89 -1.89 13.15
CA GLU A 312 -16.86 -1.79 14.63
C GLU A 312 -17.59 -0.52 15.11
N GLY A 313 -17.41 0.59 14.41
CA GLY A 313 -18.01 1.91 14.73
C GLY A 313 -19.51 2.05 14.46
N GLN A 314 -20.15 1.09 13.80
CA GLN A 314 -21.59 1.13 13.45
C GLN A 314 -22.51 0.80 14.63
N GLY A 315 -21.96 0.35 15.75
CA GLY A 315 -22.72 -0.13 16.89
C GLY A 315 -23.15 -1.58 16.74
N ARG A 316 -23.27 -2.25 17.90
CA ARG A 316 -23.33 -3.71 18.00
C ARG A 316 -24.39 -4.40 17.15
N GLU A 317 -25.62 -3.93 17.21
CA GLU A 317 -26.73 -4.55 16.49
C GLU A 317 -26.54 -4.48 14.97
N MET A 318 -25.97 -3.37 14.48
CA MET A 318 -25.72 -3.18 13.04
C MET A 318 -24.57 -4.06 12.56
N TRP A 319 -23.43 -4.05 13.25
CA TRP A 319 -22.29 -4.85 12.81
C TRP A 319 -22.54 -6.35 12.98
N GLU A 320 -23.28 -6.82 14.00
CA GLU A 320 -23.57 -8.25 14.18
C GLU A 320 -24.34 -8.82 12.96
N GLY A 321 -25.33 -8.07 12.47
CA GLY A 321 -26.07 -8.44 11.27
C GLY A 321 -25.19 -8.42 10.02
N ARG A 322 -24.45 -7.32 9.82
CA ARG A 322 -23.63 -7.13 8.63
C ARG A 322 -22.44 -8.11 8.56
N LEU A 323 -21.80 -8.38 9.70
CA LEU A 323 -20.71 -9.35 9.80
C LEU A 323 -21.17 -10.74 9.36
N LYS A 324 -22.39 -11.16 9.74
CA LYS A 324 -22.93 -12.46 9.35
C LYS A 324 -23.13 -12.56 7.82
N GLU A 325 -23.63 -11.49 7.19
CA GLU A 325 -23.74 -11.42 5.73
C GLU A 325 -22.36 -11.47 5.08
N ALA A 326 -21.39 -10.73 5.63
CA ALA A 326 -20.03 -10.72 5.14
C ALA A 326 -19.34 -12.08 5.26
N VAL A 327 -19.45 -12.76 6.40
CA VAL A 327 -18.94 -14.12 6.62
C VAL A 327 -19.58 -15.10 5.62
N SER A 328 -20.88 -14.99 5.33
CA SER A 328 -21.54 -15.81 4.32
C SER A 328 -20.96 -15.57 2.93
N ALA A 329 -20.77 -14.31 2.53
CA ALA A 329 -20.18 -13.95 1.25
C ALA A 329 -18.74 -14.47 1.13
N VAL A 330 -17.89 -14.26 2.14
CA VAL A 330 -16.51 -14.78 2.16
C VAL A 330 -16.48 -16.31 2.10
N SER A 331 -17.42 -16.97 2.78
CA SER A 331 -17.55 -18.43 2.75
C SER A 331 -17.95 -18.97 1.37
N ASP A 332 -18.66 -18.17 0.57
CA ASP A 332 -18.95 -18.52 -0.81
C ASP A 332 -17.74 -18.25 -1.72
N ILE A 333 -17.09 -17.09 -1.58
CA ILE A 333 -15.87 -16.72 -2.34
C ILE A 333 -14.76 -17.77 -2.17
N ARG A 334 -14.51 -18.24 -0.94
CA ARG A 334 -13.39 -19.15 -0.64
C ARG A 334 -13.48 -20.50 -1.36
N LYS A 335 -14.65 -20.87 -1.87
CA LYS A 335 -14.85 -22.13 -2.62
C LYS A 335 -14.11 -22.11 -3.96
N ASP A 336 -13.97 -20.92 -4.54
CA ASP A 336 -13.44 -20.74 -5.89
C ASP A 336 -12.09 -20.01 -5.89
N PHE A 337 -11.83 -19.13 -4.91
CA PHE A 337 -10.66 -18.25 -4.92
C PHE A 337 -9.93 -18.19 -3.58
N PRO A 338 -8.57 -18.14 -3.57
CA PRO A 338 -7.84 -17.85 -2.35
C PRO A 338 -8.06 -16.40 -1.93
N ILE A 339 -8.14 -16.17 -0.62
CA ILE A 339 -8.47 -14.87 -0.03
C ILE A 339 -7.33 -14.41 0.87
N HIS A 340 -6.83 -13.20 0.65
CA HIS A 340 -6.01 -12.48 1.62
C HIS A 340 -6.87 -11.45 2.33
N LEU A 341 -6.84 -11.43 3.67
CA LEU A 341 -7.49 -10.41 4.49
C LEU A 341 -6.43 -9.49 5.13
N GLU A 342 -6.44 -8.21 4.78
CA GLU A 342 -5.65 -7.21 5.49
C GLU A 342 -6.46 -6.76 6.72
N LEU A 343 -5.96 -7.10 7.91
CA LEU A 343 -6.50 -6.59 9.16
C LEU A 343 -5.96 -5.18 9.42
N ALA A 344 -6.79 -4.35 10.01
CA ALA A 344 -6.38 -3.04 10.49
C ALA A 344 -6.96 -2.80 11.88
N SER A 345 -6.75 -1.59 12.39
CA SER A 345 -6.95 -1.25 13.79
C SER A 345 -8.39 -1.46 14.24
N MET A 346 -8.54 -2.33 15.25
CA MET A 346 -9.78 -2.62 15.97
C MET A 346 -9.55 -2.42 17.46
N THR A 347 -10.61 -2.13 18.21
CA THR A 347 -10.53 -1.81 19.64
C THR A 347 -11.56 -2.54 20.50
N ASP A 348 -12.58 -3.15 19.88
CA ASP A 348 -13.59 -3.98 20.53
C ASP A 348 -13.12 -5.45 20.55
N LYS A 349 -12.92 -5.97 21.77
CA LYS A 349 -12.42 -7.34 21.99
C LYS A 349 -13.42 -8.39 21.53
N GLU A 350 -14.71 -8.13 21.70
CA GLU A 350 -15.74 -9.06 21.28
C GLU A 350 -15.82 -9.11 19.75
N TYR A 351 -15.74 -7.95 19.10
CA TYR A 351 -15.68 -7.86 17.65
C TYR A 351 -14.43 -8.58 17.10
N MET A 352 -13.25 -8.33 17.66
CA MET A 352 -12.03 -9.03 17.26
C MET A 352 -12.14 -10.55 17.44
N ASN A 353 -12.75 -11.00 18.55
CA ASN A 353 -12.97 -12.44 18.78
C ASN A 353 -13.91 -13.04 17.72
N ARG A 354 -14.95 -12.33 17.31
CA ARG A 354 -15.82 -12.73 16.18
C ARG A 354 -15.04 -12.84 14.87
N ILE A 355 -14.22 -11.85 14.52
CA ILE A 355 -13.35 -11.90 13.33
C ILE A 355 -12.44 -13.14 13.38
N MET A 356 -11.83 -13.39 14.54
CA MET A 356 -10.93 -14.52 14.74
C MET A 356 -11.61 -15.89 14.64
N GLN A 357 -12.88 -16.00 15.06
CA GLN A 357 -13.63 -17.25 15.00
C GLN A 357 -14.36 -17.47 13.67
N GLU A 358 -14.86 -16.41 13.03
CA GLU A 358 -15.79 -16.51 11.90
C GLU A 358 -15.15 -16.12 10.56
N VAL A 359 -14.10 -15.28 10.55
CA VAL A 359 -13.47 -14.77 9.31
C VAL A 359 -12.07 -15.35 9.10
N ILE A 360 -11.21 -15.32 10.12
CA ILE A 360 -9.81 -15.80 9.99
C ILE A 360 -9.72 -17.25 9.48
N PRO A 361 -10.57 -18.21 9.93
CA PRO A 361 -10.50 -19.59 9.45
C PRO A 361 -10.92 -19.76 7.99
N ILE A 362 -11.63 -18.80 7.41
CA ILE A 362 -12.21 -18.90 6.07
C ILE A 362 -11.43 -18.09 5.02
N VAL A 363 -10.26 -17.57 5.37
CA VAL A 363 -9.34 -16.88 4.45
C VAL A 363 -8.01 -17.62 4.34
N THR A 364 -7.35 -17.53 3.19
CA THR A 364 -6.09 -18.26 2.92
C THR A 364 -4.87 -17.57 3.54
N SER A 365 -4.92 -16.24 3.63
CA SER A 365 -3.84 -15.42 4.16
C SER A 365 -4.38 -14.22 4.95
N ILE A 366 -3.63 -13.77 5.96
CA ILE A 366 -3.87 -12.48 6.61
C ILE A 366 -2.61 -11.60 6.61
N GLY A 367 -2.80 -10.28 6.62
CA GLY A 367 -1.77 -9.27 6.86
C GLY A 367 -2.14 -8.42 8.08
N LEU A 368 -1.16 -8.07 8.92
CA LEU A 368 -1.38 -7.27 10.13
C LEU A 368 -0.08 -6.70 10.74
N ASN A 369 -0.20 -5.65 11.56
CA ASN A 369 0.92 -5.07 12.31
C ASN A 369 0.97 -5.51 13.79
N GLU A 370 1.92 -4.97 14.56
CA GLU A 370 2.10 -5.31 15.97
C GLU A 370 0.90 -5.00 16.87
N GLN A 371 0.14 -3.94 16.58
CA GLN A 371 -1.03 -3.55 17.36
C GLN A 371 -2.16 -4.56 17.16
N GLU A 372 -2.49 -4.92 15.91
CA GLU A 372 -3.51 -5.93 15.66
C GLU A 372 -3.08 -7.32 16.15
N LEU A 373 -1.78 -7.68 16.05
CA LEU A 373 -1.29 -8.97 16.55
C LEU A 373 -1.45 -9.08 18.08
N LEU A 374 -1.08 -8.03 18.80
CA LEU A 374 -1.26 -7.98 20.24
C LEU A 374 -2.74 -8.01 20.62
N PHE A 375 -3.57 -7.28 19.88
CA PHE A 375 -5.00 -7.23 20.15
C PHE A 375 -5.69 -8.57 19.88
N LEU A 376 -5.26 -9.32 18.86
CA LEU A 376 -5.70 -10.69 18.60
C LEU A 376 -5.44 -11.60 19.80
N THR A 377 -4.20 -11.65 20.31
CA THR A 377 -3.88 -12.51 21.47
C THR A 377 -4.61 -12.04 22.74
N GLN A 378 -4.74 -10.74 22.97
CA GLN A 378 -5.49 -10.19 24.11
C GLN A 378 -7.00 -10.49 24.06
N SER A 379 -7.57 -10.66 22.87
CA SER A 379 -8.99 -10.94 22.66
C SER A 379 -9.29 -12.43 22.65
N GLY A 380 -8.36 -13.25 22.14
CA GLY A 380 -8.44 -14.70 22.09
C GLY A 380 -7.80 -15.45 23.26
N GLU A 381 -7.32 -14.73 24.28
CA GLU A 381 -6.59 -15.30 25.43
C GLU A 381 -5.37 -16.15 25.01
N GLY A 382 -4.69 -15.72 23.93
CA GLY A 382 -3.53 -16.40 23.37
C GLY A 382 -2.22 -16.16 24.14
N PRO A 383 -1.07 -16.57 23.56
CA PRO A 383 0.25 -16.33 24.13
C PRO A 383 0.54 -14.84 24.35
N HIS A 384 1.10 -14.50 25.51
CA HIS A 384 1.46 -13.13 25.89
C HIS A 384 0.26 -12.15 25.97
N SER A 385 -0.95 -12.65 26.14
CA SER A 385 -2.19 -11.85 26.25
C SER A 385 -2.22 -10.90 27.46
N GLU A 386 -1.35 -11.11 28.45
CA GLU A 386 -1.16 -10.24 29.61
C GLU A 386 -0.35 -8.96 29.31
N LEU A 387 0.34 -8.90 28.16
CA LEU A 387 1.06 -7.71 27.73
C LEU A 387 0.07 -6.57 27.47
N ALA A 388 0.18 -5.47 28.22
CA ALA A 388 -0.67 -4.30 28.00
C ALA A 388 -0.36 -3.57 26.67
N ALA A 389 0.92 -3.49 26.30
CA ALA A 389 1.41 -2.86 25.09
C ALA A 389 2.86 -3.33 24.81
N TRP A 390 3.28 -3.28 23.54
CA TRP A 390 4.69 -3.46 23.17
C TRP A 390 5.56 -2.35 23.76
N LYS A 391 6.73 -2.71 24.29
CA LYS A 391 7.71 -1.75 24.83
C LYS A 391 8.87 -1.58 23.86
N GLY A 392 8.72 -0.66 22.91
CA GLY A 392 9.68 -0.48 21.82
C GLY A 392 9.42 -1.47 20.70
N ILE A 393 10.48 -2.02 20.11
CA ILE A 393 10.38 -3.00 19.02
C ILE A 393 9.83 -4.32 19.58
N PRO A 394 8.77 -4.90 19.01
CA PRO A 394 8.23 -6.19 19.47
C PRO A 394 9.28 -7.29 19.48
N ASP A 395 9.36 -8.07 20.55
CA ASP A 395 10.27 -9.22 20.64
C ASP A 395 9.90 -10.27 19.58
N VAL A 396 10.89 -10.68 18.77
CA VAL A 396 10.67 -11.62 17.66
C VAL A 396 10.14 -12.96 18.17
N GLY A 397 10.59 -13.42 19.34
CA GLY A 397 10.13 -14.67 19.94
C GLY A 397 8.66 -14.60 20.36
N GLN A 398 8.24 -13.52 21.02
CA GLN A 398 6.84 -13.31 21.40
C GLN A 398 5.92 -13.19 20.19
N VAL A 399 6.34 -12.44 19.16
CA VAL A 399 5.61 -12.36 17.89
C VAL A 399 5.47 -13.74 17.26
N SER A 400 6.56 -14.52 17.21
CA SER A 400 6.55 -15.87 16.63
C SER A 400 5.61 -16.83 17.37
N ASP A 401 5.53 -16.72 18.70
CA ASP A 401 4.60 -17.51 19.51
C ASP A 401 3.14 -17.21 19.16
N ILE A 402 2.78 -15.93 19.02
CA ILE A 402 1.41 -15.53 18.67
C ILE A 402 1.08 -15.97 17.24
N LEU A 403 2.00 -15.76 16.28
CA LEU A 403 1.80 -16.18 14.88
C LEU A 403 1.61 -17.69 14.75
N LEU A 404 2.38 -18.48 15.50
CA LEU A 404 2.21 -19.94 15.55
C LEU A 404 0.83 -20.31 16.08
N TRP A 405 0.44 -19.72 17.22
CA TRP A 405 -0.86 -19.96 17.85
C TRP A 405 -2.04 -19.64 16.92
N VAL A 406 -2.00 -18.52 16.18
CA VAL A 406 -3.04 -18.19 15.20
C VAL A 406 -3.15 -19.25 14.10
N LEU A 407 -2.02 -19.73 13.57
CA LEU A 407 -2.02 -20.78 12.54
C LEU A 407 -2.48 -22.14 13.06
N GLU A 408 -2.19 -22.45 14.32
CA GLU A 408 -2.58 -23.71 14.97
C GLU A 408 -4.07 -23.73 15.35
N GLU A 409 -4.58 -22.67 15.99
CA GLU A 409 -5.97 -22.62 16.49
C GLU A 409 -6.99 -22.15 15.45
N HIS A 410 -6.58 -21.27 14.53
CA HIS A 410 -7.48 -20.64 13.55
C HIS A 410 -7.09 -20.93 12.10
N GLY A 411 -6.02 -21.69 11.87
CA GLY A 411 -5.55 -22.03 10.54
C GLY A 411 -5.36 -23.51 10.31
N ARG A 412 -4.58 -23.82 9.27
CA ARG A 412 -4.26 -25.19 8.85
C ARG A 412 -2.97 -25.72 9.46
N GLY A 413 -2.62 -25.24 10.66
CA GLY A 413 -1.53 -25.79 11.47
C GLY A 413 -1.77 -27.26 11.82
N ASP A 414 -3.03 -27.67 12.01
CA ASP A 414 -3.42 -29.09 12.03
C ASP A 414 -3.90 -29.53 10.63
N PRO A 415 -3.33 -30.59 10.02
CA PRO A 415 -3.82 -31.14 8.75
C PRO A 415 -5.29 -31.59 8.74
N SER A 416 -5.89 -31.83 9.92
CA SER A 416 -7.31 -32.15 10.08
C SER A 416 -8.23 -30.94 10.16
N SER A 417 -7.68 -29.72 10.19
CA SER A 417 -8.44 -28.47 10.20
C SER A 417 -9.10 -28.19 8.85
N GLU A 418 -10.36 -27.77 8.91
CA GLU A 418 -11.14 -27.26 7.77
C GLU A 418 -10.87 -25.77 7.47
N ALA A 419 -9.98 -25.14 8.24
CA ALA A 419 -9.56 -23.77 8.00
C ALA A 419 -8.64 -23.66 6.77
N ASP A 420 -8.74 -22.54 6.07
CA ASP A 420 -7.91 -22.24 4.89
C ASP A 420 -6.64 -21.44 5.20
N LEU A 421 -6.55 -20.87 6.40
CA LEU A 421 -5.46 -19.97 6.75
C LEU A 421 -4.13 -20.71 6.79
N THR A 422 -3.22 -20.30 5.91
CA THR A 422 -1.89 -20.90 5.76
C THR A 422 -0.75 -19.90 5.65
N ARG A 423 -1.04 -18.59 5.68
CA ARG A 423 -0.04 -17.52 5.54
C ARG A 423 -0.41 -16.29 6.36
N ILE A 424 0.49 -15.88 7.27
CA ILE A 424 0.41 -14.60 7.99
C ILE A 424 1.59 -13.74 7.56
N HIS A 425 1.32 -12.55 7.03
CA HIS A 425 2.33 -11.54 6.76
C HIS A 425 2.30 -10.48 7.87
N PHE A 426 3.17 -10.66 8.86
CA PHE A 426 3.34 -9.73 9.95
C PHE A 426 4.34 -8.64 9.56
N HIS A 427 3.96 -7.38 9.77
CA HIS A 427 4.85 -6.25 9.50
C HIS A 427 4.87 -5.24 10.64
N THR A 428 6.05 -5.01 11.21
CA THR A 428 6.28 -3.93 12.18
C THR A 428 7.32 -2.95 11.66
N LEU A 429 7.51 -1.83 12.37
CA LEU A 429 8.46 -0.78 11.99
C LEU A 429 9.87 -1.30 11.67
N ALA A 430 10.38 -2.25 12.46
CA ALA A 430 11.78 -2.65 12.41
C ALA A 430 12.05 -3.93 11.61
N TYR A 431 11.06 -4.81 11.44
CA TYR A 431 11.21 -6.09 10.74
C TYR A 431 9.85 -6.62 10.30
N HIS A 432 9.84 -7.52 9.32
CA HIS A 432 8.65 -8.25 8.91
C HIS A 432 8.88 -9.76 9.12
N ILE A 433 7.80 -10.51 9.35
CA ILE A 433 7.80 -11.97 9.42
C ILE A 433 6.72 -12.50 8.48
N LEU A 434 7.11 -13.44 7.61
CA LEU A 434 6.17 -14.21 6.82
C LEU A 434 6.12 -15.63 7.39
N ALA A 435 5.05 -15.94 8.12
CA ALA A 435 4.79 -17.25 8.71
C ALA A 435 3.86 -18.04 7.79
N THR A 436 4.28 -19.24 7.38
CA THR A 436 3.51 -20.07 6.45
C THR A 436 3.48 -21.52 6.85
N VAL A 437 2.31 -22.15 6.70
CA VAL A 437 2.15 -23.60 6.77
C VAL A 437 2.89 -24.24 5.60
N GLU A 438 3.71 -25.25 5.90
CA GLU A 438 4.55 -25.94 4.91
C GLU A 438 3.71 -26.50 3.75
N GLY A 439 4.32 -26.52 2.56
CA GLY A 439 3.70 -27.06 1.34
C GLY A 439 2.72 -26.14 0.62
N HIS A 440 2.26 -25.04 1.21
CA HIS A 440 1.22 -24.19 0.61
C HIS A 440 1.76 -22.99 -0.19
N TRP A 441 2.93 -22.47 0.18
CA TRP A 441 3.48 -21.24 -0.41
C TRP A 441 4.92 -21.41 -0.90
N GLY A 442 5.32 -20.58 -1.86
CA GLY A 442 6.63 -20.52 -2.47
C GLY A 442 7.11 -19.09 -2.68
N ASN A 443 8.44 -18.91 -2.80
CA ASN A 443 9.10 -17.61 -2.96
C ASN A 443 8.99 -16.67 -1.73
N GLN A 444 8.78 -17.22 -0.54
CA GLN A 444 8.54 -16.47 0.70
C GLN A 444 9.69 -15.54 1.11
N ALA A 445 10.95 -15.94 0.89
CA ALA A 445 12.12 -15.10 1.19
C ALA A 445 12.11 -13.81 0.35
N ALA A 446 11.89 -13.91 -0.96
CA ALA A 446 11.78 -12.74 -1.83
C ALA A 446 10.55 -11.90 -1.48
N ALA A 447 9.43 -12.54 -1.13
CA ALA A 447 8.20 -11.86 -0.74
C ALA A 447 8.34 -10.99 0.50
N VAL A 448 8.93 -11.53 1.58
CA VAL A 448 9.09 -10.76 2.82
C VAL A 448 10.09 -9.60 2.62
N MET A 449 11.19 -9.83 1.87
CA MET A 449 12.15 -8.76 1.52
C MET A 449 11.52 -7.67 0.65
N ALA A 450 10.65 -8.04 -0.31
CA ALA A 450 9.96 -7.07 -1.14
C ALA A 450 9.05 -6.16 -0.30
N GLY A 451 8.29 -6.73 0.64
CA GLY A 451 7.52 -5.95 1.60
C GLY A 451 8.40 -4.98 2.40
N ALA A 452 9.53 -5.45 2.93
CA ALA A 452 10.46 -4.59 3.69
C ALA A 452 11.10 -3.48 2.86
N ARG A 453 11.47 -3.75 1.60
CA ARG A 453 12.01 -2.75 0.67
C ARG A 453 10.99 -1.67 0.32
N VAL A 454 9.73 -2.05 0.14
CA VAL A 454 8.61 -1.11 -0.06
C VAL A 454 8.44 -0.23 1.17
N ALA A 455 8.43 -0.81 2.38
CA ALA A 455 8.37 -0.06 3.63
C ALA A 455 9.46 1.04 3.69
N SER A 456 10.71 0.68 3.37
CA SER A 456 11.85 1.59 3.37
C SER A 456 11.73 2.73 2.35
N SER A 457 11.43 2.41 1.09
CA SER A 457 11.40 3.39 0.00
C SER A 457 10.15 4.29 0.07
N GLN A 458 8.97 3.72 0.31
CA GLN A 458 7.72 4.46 0.42
C GLN A 458 7.70 5.38 1.62
N ALA A 459 8.19 4.93 2.79
CA ALA A 459 8.29 5.78 3.97
C ALA A 459 9.08 7.06 3.69
N CYS A 460 10.19 6.96 2.94
CA CYS A 460 10.99 8.10 2.52
C CYS A 460 10.42 8.88 1.32
N GLY A 461 9.32 8.42 0.71
CA GLY A 461 8.74 9.04 -0.48
C GLY A 461 9.62 8.92 -1.72
N LEU A 462 10.39 7.83 -1.84
CA LEU A 462 11.34 7.56 -2.91
C LEU A 462 10.91 6.34 -3.73
N GLU A 463 11.45 6.23 -4.96
CA GLU A 463 11.25 5.04 -5.81
C GLU A 463 12.14 3.87 -5.38
N ALA A 464 13.31 4.17 -4.81
CA ALA A 464 14.28 3.20 -4.33
C ALA A 464 14.82 3.60 -2.95
N VAL A 465 15.47 2.66 -2.27
CA VAL A 465 16.05 2.88 -0.93
C VAL A 465 17.28 3.78 -1.04
N ASP A 466 17.26 4.92 -0.33
CA ASP A 466 18.43 5.76 -0.13
C ASP A 466 19.07 5.42 1.22
N VAL A 467 20.20 4.72 1.18
CA VAL A 467 20.95 4.25 2.36
C VAL A 467 21.35 5.38 3.33
N ASN A 468 21.38 6.63 2.88
CA ASN A 468 21.69 7.79 3.74
C ASN A 468 20.49 8.27 4.56
N LYS A 469 19.28 7.87 4.18
CA LYS A 469 18.02 8.29 4.82
C LYS A 469 17.35 7.18 5.62
N VAL A 470 18.03 6.03 5.75
CA VAL A 470 17.53 4.87 6.48
C VAL A 470 18.50 4.42 7.56
N GLU A 471 17.97 3.75 8.55
CA GLU A 471 18.70 3.14 9.65
C GLU A 471 18.16 1.73 9.95
N LEU A 472 19.06 0.79 10.27
CA LEU A 472 18.65 -0.54 10.74
C LEU A 472 18.26 -0.47 12.21
N LYS A 473 17.01 -0.86 12.53
CA LYS A 473 16.51 -0.94 13.91
C LYS A 473 16.30 -2.36 14.42
N ALA A 474 16.22 -3.35 13.54
CA ALA A 474 16.01 -4.74 13.93
C ALA A 474 17.15 -5.25 14.85
N PRO A 475 16.85 -6.15 15.79
CA PRO A 475 17.88 -6.83 16.55
C PRO A 475 18.72 -7.73 15.63
N LEU A 476 20.06 -7.69 15.79
CA LEU A 476 20.97 -8.57 15.05
C LEU A 476 20.96 -10.01 15.58
N GLU A 477 20.64 -10.17 16.86
CA GLU A 477 20.49 -11.47 17.53
C GLU A 477 19.12 -11.51 18.20
N PHE A 478 18.38 -12.59 17.99
CA PHE A 478 17.04 -12.79 18.56
C PHE A 478 16.76 -14.28 18.77
N TYR A 479 15.60 -14.61 19.33
CA TYR A 479 15.17 -15.98 19.55
C TYR A 479 13.94 -16.34 18.72
N SER A 480 13.82 -17.61 18.29
CA SER A 480 12.67 -18.12 17.53
C SER A 480 11.36 -18.23 18.33
N SER A 481 11.45 -18.08 19.65
CA SER A 481 10.34 -18.22 20.61
C SER A 481 10.72 -17.51 21.91
N HIS A 482 9.74 -16.95 22.63
CA HIS A 482 9.98 -16.47 23.99
C HIS A 482 10.03 -17.63 24.98
N SER A 483 9.19 -18.64 24.74
CA SER A 483 9.09 -19.87 25.54
C SER A 483 10.06 -20.96 25.05
N GLU A 484 10.53 -21.82 25.94
CA GLU A 484 11.31 -23.00 25.53
C GLU A 484 10.39 -24.04 24.85
N PRO A 485 10.85 -24.74 23.79
CA PRO A 485 12.20 -24.65 23.21
C PRO A 485 12.38 -23.41 22.34
N ARG A 486 13.51 -22.71 22.51
CA ARG A 486 13.90 -21.59 21.63
C ARG A 486 15.28 -21.78 21.02
N GLU A 487 15.45 -21.25 19.81
CA GLU A 487 16.71 -21.23 19.08
C GLU A 487 17.25 -19.80 19.04
N LYS A 488 18.56 -19.63 19.27
CA LYS A 488 19.23 -18.33 19.07
C LYS A 488 19.53 -18.15 17.59
N LEU A 489 18.97 -17.10 17.01
CA LEU A 489 19.09 -16.75 15.59
C LEU A 489 19.91 -15.46 15.43
N ILE A 490 20.65 -15.37 14.32
CA ILE A 490 21.52 -14.23 14.01
C ILE A 490 21.22 -13.74 12.58
N LEU A 491 21.00 -12.44 12.43
CA LEU A 491 20.79 -11.80 11.14
C LEU A 491 22.12 -11.68 10.38
N ASN A 492 22.17 -12.20 9.15
CA ASN A 492 23.26 -11.97 8.22
C ASN A 492 22.90 -10.82 7.25
N PRO A 493 23.56 -9.66 7.30
CA PRO A 493 23.24 -8.54 6.40
C PRO A 493 23.34 -8.85 4.90
N ALA A 494 24.20 -9.80 4.49
CA ALA A 494 24.36 -10.20 3.09
C ALA A 494 23.30 -11.21 2.62
N GLU A 495 22.65 -11.88 3.56
CA GLU A 495 21.51 -12.78 3.34
C GLU A 495 20.41 -12.39 4.32
N PRO A 496 19.73 -11.24 4.09
CA PRO A 496 18.92 -10.56 5.11
C PRO A 496 17.56 -11.25 5.34
N VAL A 497 17.49 -12.56 5.19
CA VAL A 497 16.33 -13.38 5.56
C VAL A 497 16.80 -14.48 6.50
N THR A 498 16.36 -14.41 7.76
CA THR A 498 16.56 -15.47 8.73
C THR A 498 15.34 -16.39 8.70
N THR A 499 15.57 -17.68 8.49
CA THR A 499 14.51 -18.70 8.37
C THR A 499 14.60 -19.70 9.52
N TRP A 500 13.46 -20.05 10.11
CA TRP A 500 13.37 -21.14 11.11
C TRP A 500 12.02 -21.87 10.99
N HIS A 501 11.94 -23.05 11.60
CA HIS A 501 10.78 -23.93 11.53
C HIS A 501 10.26 -24.26 12.94
N ARG A 502 8.94 -24.27 13.12
CA ARG A 502 8.27 -24.76 14.33
C ARG A 502 7.04 -25.56 13.92
N GLY A 503 7.00 -26.85 14.28
CA GLY A 503 5.94 -27.74 13.82
C GLY A 503 5.92 -27.81 12.30
N ASN A 504 4.76 -27.57 11.69
CA ASN A 504 4.57 -27.48 10.25
C ASN A 504 4.57 -26.04 9.73
N VAL A 505 5.07 -25.08 10.51
CA VAL A 505 5.14 -23.66 10.13
C VAL A 505 6.59 -23.26 9.90
N THR A 506 6.83 -22.64 8.74
CA THR A 506 8.10 -21.97 8.41
C THR A 506 7.95 -20.47 8.58
N PHE A 507 8.94 -19.85 9.21
CA PHE A 507 9.00 -18.41 9.43
C PHE A 507 10.15 -17.81 8.62
N HIS A 508 9.90 -16.71 7.92
CA HIS A 508 10.91 -15.93 7.21
C HIS A 508 10.91 -14.51 7.77
N MET A 509 11.99 -14.11 8.44
CA MET A 509 12.14 -12.76 8.98
C MET A 509 13.16 -11.97 8.19
N THR A 510 12.84 -10.72 7.88
CA THR A 510 13.78 -9.76 7.29
C THR A 510 13.70 -8.42 8.03
N PRO A 511 14.81 -7.70 8.21
CA PRO A 511 14.78 -6.38 8.81
C PRO A 511 14.15 -5.35 7.86
N VAL A 512 13.65 -4.24 8.40
CA VAL A 512 13.29 -3.05 7.62
C VAL A 512 14.41 -2.02 7.77
N LEU A 513 14.79 -1.38 6.66
CA LEU A 513 15.66 -0.20 6.70
C LEU A 513 14.76 1.03 6.95
N VAL A 514 14.67 1.46 8.20
CA VAL A 514 13.67 2.42 8.67
C VAL A 514 14.02 3.82 8.20
N CYS A 515 13.10 4.50 7.52
CA CYS A 515 13.31 5.89 7.11
C CYS A 515 13.48 6.80 8.32
N THR A 516 14.58 7.56 8.39
CA THR A 516 14.89 8.46 9.51
C THR A 516 14.04 9.73 9.49
N GLN A 517 13.55 10.12 8.31
CA GLN A 517 12.69 11.29 8.09
C GLN A 517 11.50 10.89 7.21
N PRO A 518 10.51 10.16 7.75
CA PRO A 518 9.40 9.66 6.96
C PRO A 518 8.55 10.80 6.40
N LEU A 519 8.19 10.68 5.11
CA LEU A 519 7.29 11.57 4.40
C LEU A 519 5.91 10.93 4.15
N ARG A 520 5.83 9.59 4.13
CA ARG A 520 4.60 8.85 3.80
C ARG A 520 4.47 7.56 4.61
N THR A 521 3.66 7.57 5.67
CA THR A 521 3.45 6.38 6.53
C THR A 521 2.02 5.85 6.51
N VAL A 522 1.05 6.66 6.07
CA VAL A 522 -0.34 6.21 5.85
C VAL A 522 -0.37 5.26 4.66
N GLY A 523 -1.09 4.15 4.81
CA GLY A 523 -1.21 3.10 3.80
C GLY A 523 0.05 2.24 3.63
N LEU A 524 1.02 2.32 4.55
CA LEU A 524 2.28 1.59 4.42
C LEU A 524 2.11 0.08 4.63
N GLY A 525 1.25 -0.34 5.57
CA GLY A 525 0.91 -1.76 5.80
C GLY A 525 0.32 -2.40 4.55
N ASP A 526 -0.67 -1.74 3.95
CA ASP A 526 -1.33 -2.18 2.73
C ASP A 526 -0.35 -2.38 1.57
N ALA A 527 0.58 -1.43 1.39
CA ALA A 527 1.64 -1.51 0.39
C ALA A 527 2.61 -2.67 0.66
N ILE A 528 2.97 -2.90 1.92
CA ILE A 528 3.80 -4.04 2.35
C ILE A 528 3.11 -5.36 2.03
N SER A 529 1.83 -5.51 2.40
CA SER A 529 1.04 -6.70 2.15
C SER A 529 0.86 -6.98 0.66
N ALA A 530 0.51 -5.96 -0.13
CA ALA A 530 0.42 -6.06 -1.58
C ALA A 530 1.74 -6.53 -2.21
N ALA A 531 2.86 -5.91 -1.86
CA ALA A 531 4.18 -6.33 -2.34
C ALA A 531 4.50 -7.78 -1.93
N GLY A 532 4.23 -8.14 -0.67
CA GLY A 532 4.39 -9.52 -0.19
C GLY A 532 3.57 -10.53 -0.99
N LEU A 533 2.34 -10.20 -1.37
CA LEU A 533 1.48 -11.07 -2.20
C LEU A 533 1.98 -11.19 -3.64
N MET A 534 2.39 -10.08 -4.25
CA MET A 534 2.92 -10.04 -5.63
C MET A 534 4.13 -10.96 -5.83
N TYR A 535 4.95 -11.11 -4.79
CA TYR A 535 6.11 -12.00 -4.81
C TYR A 535 5.84 -13.38 -4.22
N SER A 536 4.65 -13.64 -3.67
CA SER A 536 4.27 -14.96 -3.15
C SER A 536 3.73 -15.84 -4.27
N GLU A 537 4.02 -17.14 -4.19
CA GLU A 537 3.46 -18.17 -5.07
C GLU A 537 2.58 -19.12 -4.27
N LEU A 538 1.29 -19.24 -4.61
CA LEU A 538 0.45 -20.29 -4.03
C LEU A 538 0.72 -21.61 -4.75
N LYS A 539 1.16 -22.62 -4.00
CA LYS A 539 1.38 -23.96 -4.53
C LYS A 539 0.03 -24.63 -4.72
N THR A 540 -0.27 -25.02 -5.95
CA THR A 540 -1.38 -25.94 -6.22
C THR A 540 -1.03 -27.28 -5.58
N GLN A 541 -1.78 -27.70 -4.57
CA GLN A 541 -1.68 -29.08 -4.12
C GLN A 541 -2.01 -30.00 -5.31
N PRO A 542 -1.25 -31.09 -5.54
CA PRO A 542 -1.67 -32.06 -6.54
C PRO A 542 -3.06 -32.57 -6.15
N PRO A 543 -4.00 -32.71 -7.10
CA PRO A 543 -5.26 -33.38 -6.81
C PRO A 543 -4.93 -34.80 -6.32
N PHE A 544 -5.44 -35.13 -5.13
CA PHE A 544 -5.31 -36.46 -4.52
C PHE A 544 -5.87 -37.56 -5.41
#